data_AF-A0A7C7GXL5-F1
#
_entry.id   AF-A0A7C7GXL5-F1
#
_cell.length_a   1.000
_cell.length_b   1.000
_cell.length_c   1.000
_cell.angle_alpha   90.00
_cell.angle_beta   90.00
_cell.angle_gamma   90.00
#
_symmetry.space_group_name_H-M   'P 1'
#
loop_
_entity.id
_entity.type
_entity.pdbx_description
1 polymer ?
#
loop_
_entity_poly.entity_id
_entity_poly.type
_entity_poly.pdbx_seq_one_letter_code
_entity_poly.pdbx_strand_id
1 'polypeptide(L)'
;MLNIIILPPQGSFAYDTRDIYTDPSKGIYIFHSAQYYKYLDMESRSLFWTQSYSAYASPIKGNRKTTVGANLTLNSTHGDLYKEMFMYGLGGGYSVRGWKIETRNLYEQGKQQYRFGFYSAISSLELRQTIIPRFAIEQPSPFGPVKSELGLQAVLFIDGGVAGDNWHDLSKASPMYGAGLGVRIPAALAGIIRFDYGWSFYEGAAVESSFHFSVGQKF
;
A
#
# COMPACT_ATOMS: atom_id res chain seq x y z
N MET A 1 4.33 30.85 -11.68
CA MET A 1 3.91 30.25 -10.40
C MET A 1 2.40 30.10 -10.48
N LEU A 2 1.89 28.89 -10.68
CA LEU A 2 0.45 28.64 -10.80
C LEU A 2 -0.18 28.70 -9.39
N ASN A 3 -1.09 29.63 -9.17
CA ASN A 3 -1.87 29.72 -7.92
C ASN A 3 -3.10 28.82 -8.04
N ILE A 4 -2.93 27.53 -7.78
CA ILE A 4 -4.04 26.58 -7.81
C ILE A 4 -4.73 26.60 -6.44
N ILE A 5 -5.90 27.23 -6.35
CA ILE A 5 -6.82 27.01 -5.23
C ILE A 5 -7.71 25.82 -5.60
N ILE A 6 -7.63 24.76 -4.80
CA ILE A 6 -8.40 23.52 -4.97
C ILE A 6 -9.52 23.54 -3.92
N LEU A 7 -10.76 23.33 -4.34
CA LEU A 7 -11.86 22.93 -3.45
C LEU A 7 -12.17 21.46 -3.74
N PRO A 8 -11.56 20.50 -3.01
CA PRO A 8 -11.72 19.10 -3.33
C PRO A 8 -12.74 18.44 -2.38
N PRO A 9 -14.04 18.37 -2.74
CA PRO A 9 -14.93 17.52 -1.97
C PRO A 9 -14.39 16.09 -2.04
N GLN A 10 -14.11 15.54 -0.86
CA GLN A 10 -13.63 14.18 -0.69
C GLN A 10 -14.66 13.40 0.13
N GLY A 11 -14.87 12.16 -0.26
CA GLY A 11 -15.73 11.24 0.46
C GLY A 11 -15.04 9.90 0.59
N SER A 12 -15.16 9.27 1.75
CA SER A 12 -14.68 7.91 1.98
C SER A 12 -15.73 7.07 2.68
N PHE A 13 -15.82 5.81 2.28
CA PHE A 13 -16.62 4.79 2.92
C PHE A 13 -15.71 3.63 3.34
N ALA A 14 -15.90 3.16 4.56
CA ALA A 14 -15.18 2.01 5.10
C ALA A 14 -16.15 1.03 5.73
N TYR A 15 -16.06 -0.23 5.34
CA TYR A 15 -16.69 -1.35 6.03
C TYR A 15 -15.59 -2.22 6.64
N ASP A 16 -15.56 -2.31 7.97
CA ASP A 16 -14.48 -2.98 8.70
C ASP A 16 -15.05 -3.98 9.71
N THR A 17 -14.66 -5.25 9.55
CA THR A 17 -15.02 -6.35 10.45
C THR A 17 -13.78 -6.99 11.07
N ARG A 18 -12.61 -6.37 10.90
CA ARG A 18 -11.36 -6.87 11.44
C ARG A 18 -11.41 -6.86 12.96
N ASP A 19 -10.76 -7.85 13.56
CA ASP A 19 -10.67 -7.96 15.01
C ASP A 19 -9.73 -6.92 15.64
N ILE A 20 -8.57 -6.68 15.02
CA ILE A 20 -7.59 -5.70 15.48
C ILE A 20 -7.07 -4.92 14.26
N TYR A 21 -7.28 -3.60 14.22
CA TYR A 21 -6.89 -2.78 13.06
C TYR A 21 -5.39 -2.80 12.76
N THR A 22 -4.58 -2.80 13.82
CA THR A 22 -3.12 -2.74 13.68
C THR A 22 -2.49 -4.11 13.50
N ASP A 23 -3.19 -5.23 13.70
CA ASP A 23 -2.69 -6.59 13.43
C ASP A 23 -3.86 -7.57 13.20
N PRO A 24 -4.57 -7.44 12.06
CA PRO A 24 -5.77 -8.22 11.82
C PRO A 24 -5.45 -9.72 11.79
N SER A 25 -6.26 -10.54 12.47
CA SER A 25 -6.19 -12.00 12.45
C SER A 25 -7.36 -12.64 11.71
N LYS A 26 -8.46 -11.91 11.60
CA LYS A 26 -9.70 -12.33 10.93
C LYS A 26 -10.48 -11.12 10.41
N GLY A 27 -11.41 -11.37 9.50
CA GLY A 27 -12.36 -10.38 9.02
C GLY A 27 -11.95 -9.74 7.70
N ILE A 28 -12.76 -8.80 7.26
CA ILE A 28 -12.61 -8.09 6.00
C ILE A 28 -12.58 -6.58 6.22
N TYR A 29 -11.88 -5.88 5.33
CA TYR A 29 -11.85 -4.44 5.27
C TYR A 29 -12.08 -3.99 3.83
N ILE A 30 -13.13 -3.21 3.62
CA ILE A 30 -13.48 -2.64 2.33
C ILE A 30 -13.39 -1.12 2.48
N PHE A 31 -12.58 -0.49 1.64
CA PHE A 31 -12.37 0.94 1.65
C PHE A 31 -12.58 1.53 0.26
N HIS A 32 -13.41 2.56 0.18
CA HIS A 32 -13.62 3.32 -1.03
C HIS A 32 -13.36 4.79 -0.70
N SER A 33 -12.58 5.49 -1.52
CA SER A 33 -12.44 6.94 -1.43
C SER A 33 -12.49 7.59 -2.79
N ALA A 34 -13.20 8.70 -2.87
CA ALA A 34 -13.27 9.53 -4.05
C ALA A 34 -12.86 10.96 -3.68
N GLN A 35 -12.00 11.56 -4.49
CA GLN A 35 -11.60 12.95 -4.35
C GLN A 35 -11.74 13.65 -5.69
N TYR A 36 -12.57 14.68 -5.72
CA TYR A 36 -12.77 15.50 -6.91
C TYR A 36 -11.89 16.73 -6.87
N TYR A 37 -11.32 17.11 -8.01
CA TYR A 37 -10.49 18.30 -8.16
C TYR A 37 -11.15 19.21 -9.21
N LYS A 38 -11.38 20.46 -8.82
CA LYS A 38 -11.74 21.55 -9.72
C LYS A 38 -10.67 22.63 -9.63
N TYR A 39 -10.12 23.02 -10.76
CA TYR A 39 -9.15 24.10 -10.85
C TYR A 39 -9.90 25.41 -11.09
N LEU A 40 -9.54 26.49 -10.38
CA LEU A 40 -10.22 27.78 -10.57
C LEU A 40 -9.83 28.47 -11.89
N ASP A 41 -8.58 28.31 -12.30
CA ASP A 41 -8.02 28.98 -13.49
C ASP A 41 -8.16 28.15 -14.77
N MET A 42 -8.81 26.98 -14.71
CA MET A 42 -8.96 26.05 -15.84
C MET A 42 -10.35 25.43 -15.82
N GLU A 43 -10.97 25.21 -16.99
CA GLU A 43 -12.26 24.47 -17.08
C GLU A 43 -12.15 22.97 -16.78
N SER A 44 -10.96 22.54 -16.40
CA SER A 44 -10.57 21.17 -16.18
C SER A 44 -11.06 20.61 -14.84
N ARG A 45 -11.26 19.30 -14.79
CA ARG A 45 -11.66 18.56 -13.60
C ARG A 45 -11.03 17.18 -13.58
N SER A 46 -10.72 16.69 -12.39
CA SER A 46 -10.16 15.35 -12.19
C SER A 46 -10.88 14.63 -11.04
N LEU A 47 -11.07 13.33 -11.15
CA LEU A 47 -11.63 12.49 -10.09
C LEU A 47 -10.66 11.37 -9.79
N PHE A 48 -10.19 11.32 -8.56
CA PHE A 48 -9.42 10.20 -8.05
C PHE A 48 -10.36 9.25 -7.35
N TRP A 49 -10.22 7.98 -7.65
CA TRP A 49 -11.05 6.95 -7.05
C TRP A 49 -10.19 5.75 -6.70
N THR A 50 -10.20 5.43 -5.40
CA THR A 50 -9.52 4.28 -4.82
C THR A 50 -10.55 3.33 -4.24
N GLN A 51 -10.35 2.04 -4.52
CA GLN A 51 -11.11 0.93 -3.96
C GLN A 51 -10.11 -0.07 -3.42
N SER A 52 -10.30 -0.55 -2.19
CA SER A 52 -9.42 -1.54 -1.57
C SER A 52 -10.23 -2.57 -0.83
N TYR A 53 -9.87 -3.84 -1.02
CA TYR A 53 -10.54 -4.99 -0.44
C TYR A 53 -9.49 -5.88 0.21
N SER A 54 -9.52 -5.96 1.53
CA SER A 54 -8.63 -6.81 2.32
C SER A 54 -9.41 -7.90 3.04
N ALA A 55 -8.82 -9.08 3.16
CA ALA A 55 -9.37 -10.19 3.92
C ALA A 55 -8.28 -10.90 4.73
N TYR A 56 -8.66 -11.38 5.91
CA TYR A 56 -7.75 -11.97 6.89
C TYR A 56 -8.32 -13.26 7.47
N ALA A 57 -7.46 -14.26 7.66
CA ALA A 57 -7.79 -15.48 8.37
C ALA A 57 -6.56 -16.06 9.07
N SER A 58 -6.74 -16.53 10.30
CA SER A 58 -5.68 -17.18 11.09
C SER A 58 -5.91 -18.67 11.19
N PRO A 59 -5.37 -19.49 10.27
CA PRO A 59 -5.48 -20.94 10.35
C PRO A 59 -4.86 -21.50 11.65
N ILE A 60 -3.79 -20.88 12.15
CA ILE A 60 -3.17 -21.21 13.43
C ILE A 60 -3.48 -20.10 14.42
N LYS A 61 -4.16 -20.45 15.51
CA LYS A 61 -4.65 -19.51 16.53
C LYS A 61 -3.74 -19.48 17.77
N GLY A 62 -4.01 -18.53 18.68
CA GLY A 62 -3.29 -18.37 19.94
C GLY A 62 -2.28 -17.22 19.92
N ASN A 63 -1.45 -17.12 20.96
CA ASN A 63 -0.53 -15.99 21.14
C ASN A 63 0.56 -15.92 20.06
N ARG A 64 0.88 -17.05 19.43
CA ARG A 64 1.81 -17.15 18.29
C ARG A 64 1.07 -17.54 17.00
N LYS A 65 -0.01 -16.81 16.70
CA LYS A 65 -0.85 -17.04 15.51
C LYS A 65 -0.07 -16.98 14.20
N THR A 66 -0.58 -17.71 13.21
CA THR A 66 -0.21 -17.56 11.80
C THR A 66 -1.42 -17.01 11.07
N THR A 67 -1.28 -15.84 10.46
CA THR A 67 -2.33 -15.16 9.70
C THR A 67 -2.00 -15.16 8.22
N VAL A 68 -2.98 -15.46 7.38
CA VAL A 68 -2.95 -15.17 5.95
C VAL A 68 -3.76 -13.89 5.72
N GLY A 69 -3.18 -12.93 5.00
CA GLY A 69 -3.84 -11.70 4.58
C GLY A 69 -3.77 -11.54 3.07
N ALA A 70 -4.86 -11.15 2.43
CA ALA A 70 -4.91 -10.84 1.00
C ALA A 70 -5.51 -9.45 0.78
N ASN A 71 -5.06 -8.76 -0.27
CA ASN A 71 -5.60 -7.48 -0.69
C ASN A 71 -5.67 -7.33 -2.22
N LEU A 72 -6.66 -6.57 -2.65
CA LEU A 72 -6.76 -5.98 -3.97
C LEU A 72 -7.06 -4.49 -3.80
N THR A 73 -6.22 -3.64 -4.38
CA THR A 73 -6.41 -2.19 -4.45
C THR A 73 -6.47 -1.75 -5.91
N LEU A 74 -7.51 -1.01 -6.25
CA LEU A 74 -7.73 -0.41 -7.55
C LEU A 74 -7.68 1.11 -7.39
N ASN A 75 -6.86 1.77 -8.20
CA ASN A 75 -6.83 3.23 -8.27
C ASN A 75 -7.13 3.67 -9.70
N SER A 76 -7.84 4.79 -9.83
CA SER A 76 -8.12 5.40 -11.12
C SER A 76 -8.24 6.91 -10.98
N THR A 77 -7.61 7.63 -11.90
CA THR A 77 -7.82 9.05 -12.12
C THR A 77 -8.59 9.24 -13.43
N HIS A 78 -9.71 9.95 -13.35
CA HIS A 78 -10.58 10.29 -14.48
C HIS A 78 -10.54 11.79 -14.74
N GLY A 79 -10.87 12.22 -15.96
CA GLY A 79 -10.96 13.64 -16.32
C GLY A 79 -9.71 14.14 -17.02
N ASP A 80 -9.26 15.35 -16.68
CA ASP A 80 -8.02 15.91 -17.23
C ASP A 80 -6.81 15.39 -16.44
N LEU A 81 -5.88 14.79 -17.18
CA LEU A 81 -4.86 13.90 -16.66
C LEU A 81 -3.49 14.58 -16.75
N TYR A 82 -3.25 15.58 -15.91
CA TYR A 82 -1.92 16.16 -15.74
C TYR A 82 -0.97 15.10 -15.21
N LYS A 83 -0.09 14.61 -16.08
CA LYS A 83 0.82 13.49 -15.81
C LYS A 83 1.68 13.73 -14.59
N GLU A 84 2.13 14.96 -14.38
CA GLU A 84 3.00 15.36 -13.27
C GLU A 84 2.30 15.32 -11.90
N MET A 85 0.96 15.39 -11.88
CA MET A 85 0.19 15.42 -10.64
C MET A 85 -0.50 14.10 -10.32
N PHE A 86 -0.99 13.38 -11.32
CA PHE A 86 -2.00 12.33 -11.13
C PHE A 86 -1.64 10.94 -11.62
N MET A 87 -0.46 10.80 -12.21
CA MET A 87 0.03 9.50 -12.65
C MET A 87 0.51 8.70 -11.43
N TYR A 88 -0.04 7.51 -11.26
CA TYR A 88 0.48 6.54 -10.31
C TYR A 88 1.81 5.99 -10.81
N GLY A 89 2.72 5.72 -9.88
CA GLY A 89 3.86 4.86 -10.13
C GLY A 89 3.85 3.69 -9.15
N LEU A 90 4.21 2.52 -9.67
CA LEU A 90 4.27 1.28 -8.91
C LEU A 90 5.70 0.99 -8.47
N GLY A 91 5.86 0.60 -7.21
CA GLY A 91 7.12 0.36 -6.51
C GLY A 91 7.05 0.76 -5.04
N GLY A 92 7.96 0.25 -4.22
CA GLY A 92 8.02 0.64 -2.80
C GLY A 92 7.16 -0.17 -1.84
N GLY A 93 7.18 0.24 -0.57
CA GLY A 93 6.56 -0.48 0.56
C GLY A 93 5.03 -0.50 0.62
N TYR A 94 4.34 0.30 -0.20
CA TYR A 94 2.88 0.44 -0.22
C TYR A 94 2.21 0.01 -1.54
N SER A 95 2.98 -0.41 -2.55
CA SER A 95 2.45 -0.94 -3.80
C SER A 95 3.00 -2.33 -4.11
N VAL A 96 4.03 -2.47 -4.95
CA VAL A 96 4.67 -3.76 -5.27
C VAL A 96 6.06 -3.79 -4.64
N ARG A 97 6.21 -4.48 -3.50
CA ARG A 97 7.50 -4.58 -2.79
C ARG A 97 8.52 -5.37 -3.60
N GLY A 98 9.81 -5.20 -3.28
CA GLY A 98 10.93 -5.72 -4.06
C GLY A 98 11.33 -4.84 -5.26
N TRP A 99 10.41 -4.03 -5.78
CA TRP A 99 10.72 -2.92 -6.69
C TRP A 99 11.12 -1.68 -5.90
N LYS A 100 12.15 -0.95 -6.35
CA LYS A 100 12.52 0.35 -5.77
C LYS A 100 11.38 1.34 -5.90
N ILE A 101 11.36 2.38 -5.07
CA ILE A 101 10.38 3.46 -5.22
C ILE A 101 10.54 4.09 -6.60
N GLU A 102 9.42 4.32 -7.27
CA GLU A 102 9.34 5.06 -8.52
C GLU A 102 9.94 6.46 -8.38
N THR A 103 10.57 6.96 -9.44
CA THR A 103 11.11 8.32 -9.44
C THR A 103 10.79 9.02 -10.75
N ARG A 104 10.72 10.36 -10.70
CA ARG A 104 10.57 11.18 -11.90
C ARG A 104 11.63 10.88 -12.97
N ASN A 105 12.88 10.68 -12.55
CA ASN A 105 13.98 10.33 -13.46
C ASN A 105 13.73 8.99 -14.17
N LEU A 106 13.18 7.98 -13.49
CA LEU A 106 12.86 6.69 -14.09
C LEU A 106 11.78 6.85 -15.18
N TYR A 107 10.76 7.66 -14.88
CA TYR A 107 9.70 8.00 -15.82
C TYR A 107 10.24 8.76 -17.05
N GLU A 108 10.98 9.85 -16.84
CA GLU A 108 11.52 10.69 -17.93
C GLU A 108 12.51 9.95 -18.83
N GLN A 109 13.26 8.98 -18.29
CA GLN A 109 14.21 8.17 -19.07
C GLN A 109 13.55 7.14 -19.98
N GLY A 110 12.23 6.93 -19.90
CA GLY A 110 11.57 5.90 -20.70
C GLY A 110 11.86 4.47 -20.21
N LYS A 111 12.56 4.30 -19.07
CA LYS A 111 12.94 2.99 -18.54
C LYS A 111 11.83 2.49 -17.61
N GLN A 112 11.35 1.26 -17.82
CA GLN A 112 10.26 0.66 -17.03
C GLN A 112 8.92 1.43 -17.07
N GLN A 113 8.51 1.90 -18.25
CA GLN A 113 7.25 2.67 -18.43
C GLN A 113 5.99 1.93 -17.93
N TYR A 114 5.99 0.60 -17.96
CA TYR A 114 4.89 -0.25 -17.46
C TYR A 114 4.56 -0.06 -15.97
N ARG A 115 5.40 0.68 -15.23
CA ARG A 115 5.19 1.01 -13.81
C ARG A 115 4.29 2.23 -13.61
N PHE A 116 3.99 2.98 -14.66
CA PHE A 116 3.32 4.28 -14.57
C PHE A 116 1.99 4.29 -15.32
N GLY A 117 1.01 5.00 -14.78
CA GLY A 117 -0.29 5.17 -15.44
C GLY A 117 -1.32 5.88 -14.55
N PHE A 118 -2.43 6.31 -15.14
CA PHE A 118 -3.54 6.94 -14.41
C PHE A 118 -4.48 5.93 -13.75
N TYR A 119 -4.33 4.66 -14.08
CA TYR A 119 -5.07 3.54 -13.51
C TYR A 119 -4.05 2.55 -12.98
N SER A 120 -4.35 1.93 -11.84
CA SER A 120 -3.55 0.84 -11.31
C SER A 120 -4.41 -0.21 -10.62
N ALA A 121 -3.96 -1.45 -10.69
CA ALA A 121 -4.45 -2.54 -9.86
C ALA A 121 -3.25 -3.18 -9.16
N ILE A 122 -3.32 -3.27 -7.84
CA ILE A 122 -2.28 -3.85 -6.98
C ILE A 122 -2.94 -4.96 -6.18
N SER A 123 -2.34 -6.14 -6.18
CA SER A 123 -2.74 -7.24 -5.32
C SER A 123 -1.59 -7.67 -4.43
N SER A 124 -1.91 -8.17 -3.25
CA SER A 124 -0.91 -8.63 -2.29
C SER A 124 -1.43 -9.81 -1.49
N LEU A 125 -0.55 -10.76 -1.23
CA LEU A 125 -0.76 -11.90 -0.36
C LEU A 125 0.36 -11.91 0.68
N GLU A 126 0.00 -12.05 1.95
CA GLU A 126 0.94 -12.11 3.06
C GLU A 126 0.67 -13.31 3.95
N LEU A 127 1.74 -14.03 4.30
CA LEU A 127 1.76 -14.95 5.43
C LEU A 127 2.47 -14.26 6.59
N ARG A 128 1.79 -14.14 7.73
CA ARG A 128 2.27 -13.44 8.92
C ARG A 128 2.41 -14.43 10.06
N GLN A 129 3.61 -14.58 10.60
CA GLN A 129 3.84 -15.39 11.79
C GLN A 129 4.16 -14.50 12.98
N THR A 130 3.41 -14.61 14.06
CA THR A 130 3.77 -13.97 15.33
C THR A 130 4.91 -14.73 15.99
N ILE A 131 6.05 -14.07 16.15
CA ILE A 131 7.27 -14.60 16.78
C ILE A 131 7.28 -14.24 18.26
N ILE A 132 7.14 -12.95 18.55
CA ILE A 132 6.99 -12.41 19.90
C ILE A 132 5.56 -11.85 19.99
N PRO A 133 4.68 -12.45 20.81
CA PRO A 133 3.33 -11.96 21.03
C PRO A 133 3.35 -10.49 21.44
N ARG A 134 2.32 -9.74 21.04
CA ARG A 134 2.23 -8.33 21.43
C ARG A 134 2.02 -8.20 22.94
N PHE A 135 2.75 -7.30 23.57
CA PHE A 135 2.57 -6.94 24.98
C PHE A 135 2.74 -5.43 25.17
N ALA A 136 2.00 -4.88 26.13
CA ALA A 136 2.09 -3.48 26.49
C ALA A 136 3.16 -3.27 27.56
N ILE A 137 3.88 -2.17 27.46
CA ILE A 137 4.81 -1.68 28.48
C ILE A 137 4.37 -0.27 28.85
N GLU A 138 4.30 -0.01 30.15
CA GLU A 138 4.13 1.33 30.68
C GLU A 138 5.40 1.71 31.44
N GLN A 139 6.03 2.82 31.05
CA GLN A 139 7.23 3.33 31.72
C GLN A 139 6.99 4.76 32.20
N PRO A 140 7.34 5.08 33.46
CA PRO A 140 7.28 6.45 33.94
C PRO A 140 8.29 7.32 33.18
N SER A 141 7.85 8.50 32.74
CA SER A 141 8.73 9.51 32.14
C SER A 141 8.48 10.88 32.78
N PRO A 142 9.41 11.84 32.63
CA PRO A 142 9.21 13.22 33.09
C PRO A 142 7.98 13.93 32.49
N PHE A 143 7.39 13.38 31.41
CA PHE A 143 6.22 13.94 30.72
C PHE A 143 4.93 13.12 30.98
N GLY A 144 4.94 12.21 31.95
CA GLY A 144 3.85 11.27 32.24
C GLY A 144 4.19 9.83 31.82
N PRO A 145 3.31 8.85 32.12
CA PRO A 145 3.55 7.46 31.75
C PRO A 145 3.53 7.29 30.23
N VAL A 146 4.64 6.80 29.68
CA VAL A 146 4.75 6.42 28.27
C VAL A 146 4.25 5.00 28.12
N LYS A 147 3.18 4.83 27.35
CA LYS A 147 2.65 3.52 26.97
C LYS A 147 3.19 3.13 25.61
N SER A 148 3.81 1.96 25.55
CA SER A 148 4.30 1.37 24.31
C SER A 148 3.76 -0.04 24.13
N GLU A 149 3.71 -0.49 22.88
CA GLU A 149 3.43 -1.89 22.54
C GLU A 149 4.68 -2.45 21.89
N LEU A 150 5.15 -3.60 22.37
CA LEU A 150 6.21 -4.37 21.73
C LEU A 150 5.67 -5.69 21.21
N GLY A 151 6.36 -6.25 20.23
CA GLY A 151 6.04 -7.52 19.61
C GLY A 151 6.89 -7.70 18.35
N LEU A 152 6.82 -8.88 17.75
CA LEU A 152 7.56 -9.17 16.52
C LEU A 152 6.79 -10.15 15.67
N GLN A 153 6.64 -9.82 14.40
CA GLN A 153 6.10 -10.72 13.40
C GLN A 153 7.06 -10.87 12.23
N ALA A 154 7.16 -12.08 11.69
CA ALA A 154 7.80 -12.36 10.43
C ALA A 154 6.77 -12.37 9.29
N VAL A 155 7.19 -11.94 8.11
CA VAL A 155 6.39 -11.85 6.88
C VAL A 155 7.00 -12.73 5.79
N LEU A 156 6.15 -13.48 5.09
CA LEU A 156 6.36 -13.78 3.67
C LEU A 156 5.33 -12.99 2.87
N PHE A 157 5.72 -12.40 1.75
CA PHE A 157 4.80 -11.68 0.88
C PHE A 157 5.01 -11.99 -0.59
N ILE A 158 3.91 -11.88 -1.34
CA ILE A 158 3.88 -11.82 -2.81
C ILE A 158 2.97 -10.66 -3.19
N ASP A 159 3.48 -9.76 -4.00
CA ASP A 159 2.78 -8.60 -4.51
C ASP A 159 2.74 -8.66 -6.05
N GLY A 160 1.65 -8.17 -6.64
CA GLY A 160 1.50 -8.01 -8.08
C GLY A 160 0.89 -6.66 -8.40
N GLY A 161 1.25 -6.06 -9.53
CA GLY A 161 0.66 -4.80 -9.95
C GLY A 161 0.66 -4.61 -11.46
N VAL A 162 -0.31 -3.82 -11.94
CA VAL A 162 -0.36 -3.29 -13.31
C VAL A 162 -0.73 -1.82 -13.25
N ALA A 163 -0.16 -1.04 -14.17
CA ALA A 163 -0.51 0.36 -14.38
C ALA A 163 -0.78 0.60 -15.88
N GLY A 164 -1.59 1.60 -16.17
CA GLY A 164 -1.92 2.00 -17.54
C GLY A 164 -2.83 3.23 -17.56
N ASP A 165 -3.29 3.62 -18.75
CA ASP A 165 -4.05 4.86 -18.92
C ASP A 165 -5.56 4.68 -18.75
N ASN A 166 -6.05 3.43 -18.78
CA ASN A 166 -7.44 3.07 -18.56
C ASN A 166 -7.58 1.59 -18.19
N TRP A 167 -8.80 1.16 -17.81
CA TRP A 167 -9.08 -0.23 -17.42
C TRP A 167 -8.79 -1.28 -18.51
N HIS A 168 -8.97 -0.92 -19.79
CA HIS A 168 -8.71 -1.83 -20.91
C HIS A 168 -7.21 -2.11 -21.06
N ASP A 169 -6.38 -1.08 -20.90
CA ASP A 169 -4.93 -1.24 -20.93
C ASP A 169 -4.43 -2.13 -19.79
N LEU A 170 -4.98 -1.97 -18.58
CA LEU A 170 -4.66 -2.83 -17.43
C LEU A 170 -4.94 -4.31 -17.73
N SER A 171 -6.03 -4.62 -18.43
CA SER A 171 -6.39 -6.01 -18.75
C SER A 171 -5.42 -6.69 -19.72
N LYS A 172 -4.64 -5.89 -20.47
CA LYS A 172 -3.64 -6.36 -21.44
C LYS A 172 -2.21 -6.26 -20.93
N ALA A 173 -1.99 -5.53 -19.84
CA ALA A 173 -0.67 -5.27 -19.30
C ALA A 173 -0.08 -6.54 -18.67
N SER A 174 1.21 -6.78 -18.94
CA SER A 174 2.00 -7.75 -18.18
C SER A 174 2.14 -7.27 -16.73
N PRO A 175 1.71 -8.03 -15.73
CA PRO A 175 1.89 -7.66 -14.32
C PRO A 175 3.36 -7.67 -13.91
N MET A 176 3.73 -6.68 -13.11
CA MET A 176 4.98 -6.69 -12.34
C MET A 176 4.76 -7.40 -11.02
N TYR A 177 5.73 -8.23 -10.63
CA TYR A 177 5.65 -9.03 -9.41
C TYR A 177 6.76 -8.71 -8.44
N GLY A 178 6.48 -8.91 -7.16
CA GLY A 178 7.42 -8.79 -6.08
C GLY A 178 7.21 -9.93 -5.09
N ALA A 179 8.30 -10.52 -4.59
CA ALA A 179 8.22 -11.51 -3.53
C ALA A 179 9.33 -11.29 -2.52
N GLY A 180 9.07 -11.59 -1.25
CA GLY A 180 10.08 -11.33 -0.24
C GLY A 180 9.68 -11.65 1.19
N LEU A 181 10.55 -11.18 2.07
CA LEU A 181 10.50 -11.40 3.51
C LEU A 181 10.42 -10.05 4.21
N GLY A 182 9.89 -10.05 5.42
CA GLY A 182 9.93 -8.85 6.23
C GLY A 182 9.71 -9.11 7.70
N VAL A 183 9.82 -8.04 8.47
CA VAL A 183 9.48 -8.02 9.88
C VAL A 183 8.56 -6.84 10.20
N ARG A 184 7.63 -7.07 11.13
CA ARG A 184 6.76 -6.02 11.67
C ARG A 184 6.98 -5.88 13.16
N ILE A 185 7.13 -4.64 13.59
CA ILE A 185 7.32 -4.26 14.99
C ILE A 185 6.19 -3.30 15.36
N PRO A 186 5.29 -3.66 16.29
CA PRO A 186 4.34 -2.71 16.85
C PRO A 186 5.08 -1.50 17.43
N ALA A 187 4.55 -0.31 17.19
CA ALA A 187 5.10 0.92 17.74
C ALA A 187 3.94 1.81 18.18
N ALA A 188 4.01 2.32 19.40
CA ALA A 188 3.04 3.30 19.88
C ALA A 188 3.00 4.52 18.95
N LEU A 189 1.80 5.05 18.72
CA LEU A 189 1.47 6.17 17.83
C LEU A 189 1.63 5.89 16.32
N ALA A 190 2.63 5.11 15.91
CA ALA A 190 2.90 4.77 14.51
C ALA A 190 2.16 3.50 14.02
N GLY A 191 1.53 2.75 14.94
CA GLY A 191 0.84 1.49 14.67
C GLY A 191 1.81 0.33 14.50
N ILE A 192 2.45 0.23 13.33
CA ILE A 192 3.46 -0.79 13.02
C ILE A 192 4.60 -0.18 12.20
N ILE A 193 5.83 -0.57 12.53
CA ILE A 193 7.00 -0.35 11.69
C ILE A 193 7.26 -1.62 10.88
N ARG A 194 7.52 -1.46 9.59
CA ARG A 194 7.78 -2.55 8.64
C ARG A 194 9.17 -2.40 8.03
N PHE A 195 9.88 -3.52 7.97
CA PHE A 195 11.10 -3.69 7.22
C PHE A 195 10.93 -4.86 6.27
N ASP A 196 10.82 -4.60 4.97
CA ASP A 196 10.58 -5.60 3.95
C ASP A 196 11.78 -5.63 2.98
N TYR A 197 12.30 -6.80 2.66
CA TYR A 197 13.28 -7.00 1.58
C TYR A 197 12.69 -7.97 0.56
N GLY A 198 12.72 -7.59 -0.71
CA GLY A 198 12.15 -8.42 -1.77
C GLY A 198 12.91 -8.32 -3.08
N TRP A 199 12.58 -9.27 -3.94
CA TRP A 199 13.05 -9.40 -5.31
C TRP A 199 11.89 -9.11 -6.26
N SER A 200 12.19 -8.47 -7.38
CA SER A 200 11.22 -8.08 -8.39
C SER A 200 11.36 -8.86 -9.68
N PHE A 201 10.23 -9.12 -10.32
CA PHE A 201 10.14 -9.89 -11.54
C PHE A 201 9.18 -9.23 -12.53
N TYR A 202 9.56 -9.23 -13.81
CA TYR A 202 8.74 -8.73 -14.91
C TYR A 202 8.98 -9.58 -16.14
N GLU A 203 7.91 -10.02 -16.80
CA GLU A 203 7.97 -10.86 -18.01
C GLU A 203 8.90 -12.07 -17.90
N GLY A 204 8.90 -12.72 -16.72
CA GLY A 204 9.70 -13.91 -16.44
C GLY A 204 11.17 -13.64 -16.06
N ALA A 205 11.63 -12.39 -16.12
CA ALA A 205 12.99 -12.02 -15.73
C ALA A 205 13.03 -11.42 -14.31
N ALA A 206 14.09 -11.73 -13.57
CA ALA A 206 14.43 -10.99 -12.35
C ALA A 206 14.97 -9.60 -12.74
N VAL A 207 14.47 -8.56 -12.09
CA VAL A 207 14.77 -7.17 -12.48
C VAL A 207 15.67 -6.48 -11.46
N GLU A 208 15.24 -6.46 -10.20
CA GLU A 208 15.99 -5.85 -9.11
C GLU A 208 15.64 -6.47 -7.74
N SER A 209 16.23 -5.91 -6.69
CA SER A 209 15.86 -6.17 -5.31
C SER A 209 15.87 -4.85 -4.55
N SER A 210 14.99 -4.72 -3.57
CA SER A 210 14.90 -3.49 -2.78
C SER A 210 14.51 -3.78 -1.33
N PHE A 211 15.14 -3.02 -0.44
CA PHE A 211 14.73 -2.88 0.95
C PHE A 211 13.70 -1.75 1.07
N HIS A 212 12.72 -1.94 1.95
CA HIS A 212 11.63 -1.01 2.20
C HIS A 212 11.47 -0.79 3.70
N PHE A 213 11.52 0.48 4.09
CA PHE A 213 11.07 0.93 5.40
C PHE A 213 9.68 1.55 5.26
N SER A 214 8.73 1.17 6.10
CA SER A 214 7.37 1.69 6.04
C SER A 214 6.70 1.74 7.40
N VAL A 215 5.72 2.64 7.54
CA VAL A 215 4.96 2.86 8.78
C VAL A 215 3.47 2.60 8.55
N GLY A 216 2.81 1.95 9.49
CA GLY A 216 1.44 1.50 9.35
C GLY A 216 1.32 0.23 8.51
N GLN A 217 0.07 -0.23 8.36
CA GLN A 217 -0.24 -1.42 7.58
C GLN A 217 -0.12 -1.15 6.07
N LYS A 218 0.16 -2.19 5.29
CA LYS A 218 0.07 -2.11 3.84
C LYS A 218 -1.40 -2.10 3.38
N PHE A 219 -2.22 -2.94 4.00
CA PHE A 219 -3.63 -3.18 3.71
C PHE A 219 -4.32 -3.82 4.92
#